data_AF-A0A3B9FNA8-F1
#
_entry.id   AF-A0A3B9FNA8-F1
#
_cell.length_a   1.000
_cell.length_b   1.000
_cell.length_c   1.000
_cell.angle_alpha   90.00
_cell.angle_beta   90.00
_cell.angle_gamma   90.00
#
_symmetry.space_group_name_H-M   'P 1'
#
loop_
_entity.id
_entity.type
_entity.pdbx_description
1 polymer ?
#
loop_
_entity_poly.entity_id
_entity_poly.type
_entity_poly.pdbx_seq_one_letter_code
_entity_poly.pdbx_strand_id
1 'polypeptide(L)'
;MVLFFLSISRRQPAELDQLFNGFKKFGVSVLANLLASIFTLLWSILLIIPGIIAAYSYAMTFFIIADEDSIGPMEAIAKSKRMMKGHRWKLFCLHFRFLGWSILCLFTCGIGFLWLIPYSLVSHAHFYDEVKGRPQA
;
A
#
# COMPACT_ATOMS: atom_id res chain seq x y z
N MET A 1 -19.54 -4.75 26.35
CA MET A 1 -20.47 -4.69 25.20
C MET A 1 -20.55 -6.01 24.43
N VAL A 2 -19.44 -6.60 23.96
CA VAL A 2 -19.46 -7.89 23.22
C VAL A 2 -20.12 -9.03 24.02
N LEU A 3 -19.86 -9.12 25.33
CA LEU A 3 -20.48 -10.13 26.21
C LEU A 3 -22.01 -10.03 26.23
N PHE A 4 -22.57 -8.82 26.28
CA PHE A 4 -24.01 -8.58 26.29
C PHE A 4 -24.69 -9.10 25.00
N PHE A 5 -24.11 -8.81 23.83
CA PHE A 5 -24.60 -9.35 22.55
C PHE A 5 -24.48 -10.88 22.46
N LEU A 6 -23.42 -11.45 23.04
CA LEU A 6 -23.22 -12.90 23.14
C LEU A 6 -24.26 -13.56 24.06
N SER A 7 -24.60 -12.92 25.19
CA SER A 7 -25.66 -13.36 26.11
C SER A 7 -27.04 -13.33 25.45
N ILE A 8 -27.35 -12.28 24.68
CA ILE A 8 -28.58 -12.18 23.88
C ILE A 8 -28.64 -13.29 22.82
N SER A 9 -27.54 -13.54 22.09
CA SER A 9 -27.48 -14.64 21.11
C SER A 9 -27.62 -16.02 21.75
N ARG A 10 -27.21 -16.19 23.02
CA ARG A 10 -27.30 -17.44 23.79
C ARG A 10 -28.55 -17.56 24.66
N ARG A 11 -29.50 -16.62 24.56
CA ARG A 11 -30.73 -16.53 25.39
C ARG A 11 -30.47 -16.56 26.90
N GLN A 12 -29.37 -15.97 27.36
CA GLN A 12 -29.08 -15.83 28.79
C GLN A 12 -29.51 -14.44 29.31
N PRO A 13 -29.87 -14.30 30.60
CA PRO A 13 -30.27 -13.03 31.18
C PRO A 13 -29.13 -12.02 31.05
N ALA A 14 -29.41 -10.94 30.34
CA ALA A 14 -28.44 -9.90 30.03
C ALA A 14 -28.41 -8.89 31.18
N GLU A 15 -27.52 -9.12 32.15
CA GLU A 15 -27.36 -8.26 33.31
C GLU A 15 -26.45 -7.06 33.01
N LEU A 16 -26.81 -5.88 33.51
CA LEU A 16 -26.06 -4.63 33.31
C LEU A 16 -24.64 -4.69 33.90
N ASP A 17 -24.39 -5.56 34.89
CA ASP A 17 -23.06 -5.81 35.43
C ASP A 17 -22.09 -6.45 34.41
N GLN A 18 -22.60 -7.12 33.38
CA GLN A 18 -21.78 -7.66 32.28
C GLN A 18 -21.21 -6.55 31.39
N LEU A 19 -21.84 -5.37 31.35
CA LEU A 19 -21.30 -4.19 30.66
C LEU A 19 -20.06 -3.66 31.38
N PHE A 20 -20.07 -3.66 32.71
CA PHE A 20 -18.96 -3.21 33.55
C PHE A 20 -17.88 -4.28 33.77
N ASN A 21 -18.20 -5.57 33.71
CA ASN A 21 -17.17 -6.64 33.74
C ASN A 21 -16.20 -6.58 32.55
N GLY A 22 -16.62 -6.03 31.40
CA GLY A 22 -15.73 -5.75 30.29
C GLY A 22 -14.62 -4.74 30.66
N PHE A 23 -14.88 -3.83 31.59
CA PHE A 23 -13.88 -2.86 32.08
C PHE A 23 -12.80 -3.51 32.97
N LYS A 24 -13.10 -4.62 33.68
CA LYS A 24 -12.08 -5.36 34.45
C LYS A 24 -10.99 -5.97 33.57
N LYS A 25 -11.31 -6.30 32.32
CA LYS A 25 -10.34 -6.78 31.32
C LYS A 25 -9.95 -5.70 30.31
N PHE A 26 -10.27 -4.43 30.58
CA PHE A 26 -10.03 -3.32 29.66
C PHE A 26 -8.57 -3.24 29.21
N GLY A 27 -7.63 -3.35 30.14
CA GLY A 27 -6.19 -3.33 29.82
C GLY A 27 -5.78 -4.42 28.84
N VAL A 28 -6.23 -5.66 29.06
CA VAL A 28 -5.95 -6.80 28.17
C VAL A 28 -6.64 -6.62 26.82
N SER A 29 -7.88 -6.12 26.79
CA SER A 29 -8.60 -5.84 25.54
C SER A 29 -7.96 -4.71 24.73
N VAL A 30 -7.48 -3.64 25.37
CA VAL A 30 -6.75 -2.55 24.70
C VAL A 30 -5.43 -3.06 24.14
N LEU A 31 -4.65 -3.82 24.93
CA LEU A 31 -3.42 -4.46 24.46
C LEU A 31 -3.68 -5.41 23.28
N ALA A 32 -4.70 -6.25 23.37
CA ALA A 32 -5.07 -7.16 22.28
C ALA A 32 -5.49 -6.41 21.01
N ASN A 33 -6.23 -5.31 21.15
CA ASN A 33 -6.66 -4.49 20.01
C ASN A 33 -5.48 -3.70 19.40
N LEU A 34 -4.55 -3.23 20.22
CA LEU A 34 -3.31 -2.60 19.78
C LEU A 34 -2.43 -3.59 19.02
N LEU A 35 -2.22 -4.79 19.56
CA LEU A 35 -1.48 -5.86 18.88
C LEU A 35 -2.16 -6.26 17.56
N ALA A 36 -3.48 -6.47 17.58
CA ALA A 36 -4.25 -6.78 16.38
C ALA A 36 -4.11 -5.68 15.32
N SER A 37 -4.21 -4.41 15.72
CA SER A 37 -4.03 -3.26 14.82
C SER A 37 -2.63 -3.21 14.21
N ILE A 38 -1.58 -3.48 15.00
CA ILE A 38 -0.19 -3.54 14.51
C ILE A 38 -0.05 -4.68 13.50
N PHE A 39 -0.54 -5.88 13.82
CA PHE A 39 -0.48 -7.01 12.88
C PHE A 39 -1.25 -6.72 11.59
N THR A 40 -2.46 -6.18 11.68
CA THR A 40 -3.26 -5.79 10.50
C THR A 40 -2.54 -4.75 9.66
N LEU A 41 -1.92 -3.73 10.26
CA LEU A 41 -1.07 -2.77 9.56
C LEU A 41 0.10 -3.47 8.85
N LEU A 42 0.79 -4.38 9.52
CA LEU A 42 1.94 -5.09 8.98
C LEU A 42 1.56 -5.97 7.77
N TRP A 43 0.45 -6.69 7.86
CA TRP A 43 -0.12 -7.47 6.76
C TRP A 43 -0.60 -6.58 5.61
N SER A 44 -1.21 -5.43 5.90
CA SER A 44 -1.63 -4.48 4.88
C SER A 44 -0.44 -3.92 4.11
N ILE A 45 0.66 -3.54 4.78
CA ILE A 45 1.90 -3.07 4.15
C ILE A 45 2.49 -4.17 3.27
N LEU A 46 2.53 -5.41 3.76
CA LEU A 46 3.04 -6.56 3.00
C LEU A 46 2.26 -6.80 1.71
N LEU A 47 0.97 -6.47 1.65
CA LEU A 47 0.11 -6.61 0.46
C LEU A 47 0.09 -5.36 -0.43
N ILE A 48 0.20 -4.17 0.15
CA ILE A 48 0.25 -2.91 -0.59
C ILE A 48 1.52 -2.84 -1.44
N ILE A 49 2.67 -3.25 -0.89
CA ILE A 49 3.96 -3.24 -1.60
C ILE A 49 3.91 -4.03 -2.93
N PRO A 50 3.50 -5.32 -2.97
CA PRO A 50 3.40 -6.06 -4.22
C PRO A 50 2.30 -5.52 -5.15
N GLY A 51 1.21 -4.99 -4.60
CA GLY A 51 0.15 -4.32 -5.39
C GLY A 51 0.68 -3.10 -6.14
N ILE A 52 1.45 -2.24 -5.46
CA ILE A 52 2.12 -1.09 -6.06
C ILE A 52 3.11 -1.55 -7.14
N ILE A 53 4.00 -2.50 -6.83
CA ILE A 53 4.98 -3.01 -7.81
C ILE A 53 4.29 -3.60 -9.05
N ALA A 54 3.16 -4.30 -8.87
CA ALA A 54 2.38 -4.82 -9.99
C ALA A 54 1.77 -3.68 -10.81
N ALA A 55 1.16 -2.68 -10.17
CA ALA A 55 0.63 -1.49 -10.84
C ALA A 55 1.70 -0.77 -11.69
N TYR A 56 2.93 -0.66 -11.18
CA TYR A 56 4.06 -0.11 -11.97
C TYR A 56 4.46 -0.99 -13.14
N SER A 57 4.47 -2.31 -12.97
CA SER A 57 4.73 -3.22 -14.08
C SER A 57 3.71 -3.04 -15.21
N TYR A 58 2.43 -2.78 -14.87
CA TYR A 58 1.39 -2.44 -15.83
C TYR A 58 1.59 -1.05 -16.45
N ALA A 59 1.92 -0.01 -15.66
CA ALA A 59 2.23 1.32 -16.20
C ALA A 59 3.40 1.29 -17.20
N MET A 60 4.49 0.59 -16.88
CA MET A 60 5.61 0.35 -17.80
C MET A 60 5.20 -0.44 -19.05
N THR A 61 4.23 -1.35 -18.93
CA THR A 61 3.72 -2.08 -20.10
C THR A 61 3.11 -1.11 -21.11
N PHE A 62 2.38 -0.08 -20.66
CA PHE A 62 1.85 0.96 -21.57
C PHE A 62 2.96 1.77 -22.25
N PHE A 63 4.05 2.09 -21.54
CA PHE A 63 5.20 2.77 -22.16
C PHE A 63 5.90 1.88 -23.20
N ILE A 64 6.03 0.58 -22.97
CA ILE A 64 6.64 -0.37 -23.93
C ILE A 64 5.75 -0.54 -25.17
N ILE A 65 4.44 -0.65 -24.98
CA ILE A 65 3.47 -0.74 -26.09
C ILE A 65 3.53 0.53 -26.96
N ALA A 66 3.71 1.70 -26.35
CA ALA A 66 3.85 2.96 -27.09
C ALA A 66 5.19 3.10 -27.84
N ASP A 67 6.24 2.40 -27.40
CA ASP A 67 7.60 2.45 -28.00
C ASP A 67 7.80 1.36 -29.08
N GLU A 68 7.09 0.21 -28.98
CA GLU A 68 7.18 -0.93 -29.92
C GLU A 68 5.77 -1.46 -30.27
N ASP A 69 5.20 -1.00 -31.40
CA ASP A 69 3.86 -1.37 -31.90
C ASP A 69 3.66 -2.88 -32.19
N SER A 70 4.73 -3.67 -32.25
CA SER A 70 4.72 -5.08 -32.65
C SER A 70 4.86 -6.09 -31.51
N ILE A 71 4.95 -5.66 -30.25
CA ILE A 71 5.10 -6.58 -29.11
C ILE A 71 3.74 -7.02 -28.56
N GLY A 72 3.58 -8.33 -28.36
CA GLY A 72 2.39 -8.90 -27.74
C GLY A 72 2.21 -8.43 -26.28
N PRO A 73 0.96 -8.24 -25.79
CA PRO A 73 0.69 -7.74 -24.43
C PRO A 73 1.39 -8.57 -23.34
N MET A 74 1.48 -9.87 -23.57
CA MET A 74 2.05 -10.81 -22.61
C MET A 74 3.59 -10.76 -22.58
N GLU A 75 4.22 -10.47 -23.72
CA GLU A 75 5.67 -10.25 -23.83
C GLU A 75 6.08 -8.90 -23.23
N ALA A 76 5.30 -7.84 -23.44
CA ALA A 76 5.55 -6.54 -22.82
C ALA A 76 5.54 -6.64 -21.28
N ILE A 77 4.58 -7.37 -20.71
CA ILE A 77 4.52 -7.64 -19.26
C ILE A 77 5.72 -8.50 -18.81
N ALA A 78 6.09 -9.55 -19.57
CA ALA A 78 7.23 -10.39 -19.22
C ALA A 78 8.56 -9.63 -19.26
N LYS A 79 8.74 -8.73 -20.24
CA LYS A 79 9.89 -7.83 -20.40
C LYS A 79 9.94 -6.83 -19.24
N SER A 80 8.82 -6.17 -18.93
CA SER A 80 8.65 -5.28 -17.76
C SER A 80 8.99 -5.99 -16.43
N LYS A 81 8.48 -7.22 -16.22
CA LYS A 81 8.72 -8.00 -15.00
C LYS A 81 10.18 -8.47 -14.86
N ARG A 82 10.87 -8.74 -15.98
CA ARG A 82 12.31 -9.05 -16.01
C ARG A 82 13.16 -7.82 -15.73
N MET A 83 12.85 -6.69 -16.34
CA MET A 83 13.50 -5.39 -16.09
C MET A 83 13.38 -4.99 -14.62
N MET A 84 12.21 -5.20 -14.02
CA MET A 84 11.94 -4.91 -12.60
C MET A 84 12.62 -5.88 -11.62
N LYS A 85 13.23 -6.99 -12.06
CA LYS A 85 13.84 -8.00 -11.18
C LYS A 85 15.21 -7.52 -10.69
N GLY A 86 15.28 -7.10 -9.42
CA GLY A 86 16.48 -6.55 -8.77
C GLY A 86 16.29 -5.11 -8.27
N HIS A 87 15.39 -4.36 -8.88
CA HIS A 87 15.14 -2.95 -8.57
C HIS A 87 13.92 -2.70 -7.69
N ARG A 88 13.19 -3.77 -7.30
CA ARG A 88 11.98 -3.70 -6.45
C ARG A 88 12.22 -2.99 -5.12
N TRP A 89 13.39 -3.17 -4.53
CA TRP A 89 13.77 -2.51 -3.27
C TRP A 89 14.01 -1.01 -3.44
N LYS A 90 14.71 -0.59 -4.50
CA LYS A 90 14.86 0.84 -4.84
C LYS A 90 13.50 1.50 -5.07
N LEU A 91 12.59 0.83 -5.78
CA LEU A 91 11.24 1.34 -6.03
C LEU A 91 10.44 1.48 -4.72
N PHE A 92 10.57 0.53 -3.80
CA PHE A 92 9.97 0.62 -2.47
C PHE A 92 10.50 1.83 -1.68
N CYS A 93 11.82 2.06 -1.66
CA CYS A 93 12.41 3.24 -1.02
C CYS A 93 11.93 4.55 -1.65
N LEU A 94 11.79 4.59 -2.98
CA LEU A 94 11.24 5.74 -3.70
C LEU A 94 9.79 6.02 -3.26
N HIS A 95 8.96 4.98 -3.17
CA HIS A 95 7.59 5.08 -2.67
C HIS A 95 7.49 5.53 -1.24
N PHE A 96 8.38 5.05 -0.37
CA PHE A 96 8.40 5.46 1.03
C PHE A 96 8.66 6.96 1.17
N ARG A 97 9.55 7.52 0.32
CA ARG A 97 9.77 8.97 0.23
C ARG A 97 8.52 9.67 -0.27
N PHE A 98 7.91 9.19 -1.35
CA PHE A 98 6.67 9.76 -1.88
C PHE A 98 5.51 9.71 -0.90
N LEU A 99 5.39 8.66 -0.08
CA LEU A 99 4.35 8.53 0.93
C LEU A 99 4.46 9.65 1.98
N GLY A 100 5.69 10.01 2.38
CA GLY A 100 5.93 11.17 3.25
C GLY A 100 5.47 12.48 2.63
N TRP A 101 5.77 12.70 1.34
CA TRP A 101 5.31 13.88 0.61
C TRP A 101 3.79 13.88 0.39
N SER A 102 3.17 12.73 0.12
CA SER A 102 1.72 12.57 -0.02
C SER A 102 0.98 12.93 1.25
N ILE A 103 1.52 12.56 2.42
CA ILE A 103 0.97 12.96 3.72
C ILE A 103 1.05 14.49 3.88
N LEU A 104 2.17 15.11 3.51
CA LEU A 104 2.29 16.57 3.49
C LEU A 104 1.26 17.24 2.56
N CYS A 105 1.05 16.67 1.37
CA CYS A 105 0.07 17.18 0.40
C CYS A 105 -1.37 17.07 0.90
N LEU A 106 -1.67 16.05 1.72
CA LEU A 106 -2.97 15.90 2.35
C LEU A 106 -3.24 17.03 3.37
N PHE A 107 -2.23 17.45 4.11
CA PHE A 107 -2.33 18.60 5.02
C PHE A 107 -2.53 19.94 4.31
N THR A 108 -2.11 20.06 3.04
CA THR A 108 -2.30 21.28 2.22
C THR A 108 -3.61 21.28 1.43
N CYS A 109 -4.63 20.55 1.90
CA CYS A 109 -5.93 20.36 1.22
C CYS A 109 -5.79 19.81 -0.22
N GLY A 110 -4.72 19.07 -0.51
CA GLY A 110 -4.49 18.44 -1.80
C GLY A 110 -3.83 19.33 -2.86
N ILE A 111 -3.50 20.58 -2.56
CA ILE A 111 -2.82 21.49 -3.50
C ILE A 111 -1.43 20.94 -3.88
N GLY A 112 -0.75 20.29 -2.94
CA GLY A 112 0.56 19.67 -3.20
C GLY A 112 0.52 18.57 -4.27
N PHE A 113 -0.63 17.94 -4.53
CA PHE A 113 -0.72 16.89 -5.56
C PHE A 113 -0.49 17.43 -6.98
N LEU A 114 -0.78 18.72 -7.24
CA LEU A 114 -0.54 19.35 -8.54
C LEU A 114 0.95 19.29 -8.95
N TRP A 115 1.87 19.39 -7.98
CA TRP A 115 3.30 19.23 -8.21
C TRP A 115 3.79 17.80 -8.00
N LEU A 116 3.18 17.07 -7.06
CA LEU A 116 3.59 15.70 -6.73
C LEU A 116 3.35 14.73 -7.89
N ILE A 117 2.25 14.88 -8.63
CA ILE A 117 1.89 14.03 -9.77
C ILE A 117 2.95 14.10 -10.89
N PRO A 118 3.26 15.27 -11.49
CA PRO A 118 4.25 15.35 -12.55
C PRO A 118 5.65 14.96 -12.06
N TYR A 119 6.01 15.31 -10.82
CA TYR A 119 7.30 14.94 -10.25
C TYR A 119 7.42 13.42 -10.02
N SER A 120 6.35 12.77 -9.56
CA SER A 120 6.27 11.31 -9.47
C SER A 120 6.41 10.68 -10.84
N LEU A 121 5.68 11.17 -11.85
CA LEU A 121 5.75 10.67 -13.22
C LEU A 121 7.17 10.74 -13.80
N VAL A 122 7.86 11.87 -13.64
CA VAL A 122 9.26 12.06 -14.10
C VAL A 122 10.22 11.14 -13.35
N SER A 123 10.05 11.00 -12.03
CA SER A 123 10.87 10.08 -11.23
C SER A 123 10.71 8.63 -11.69
N HIS A 124 9.50 8.23 -12.09
CA HIS A 124 9.23 6.91 -12.65
C HIS A 124 9.80 6.73 -14.06
N ALA A 125 9.74 7.76 -14.91
CA ALA A 125 10.37 7.75 -16.23
C ALA A 125 11.90 7.62 -16.12
N HIS A 126 12.52 8.37 -15.21
CA HIS A 126 13.96 8.29 -14.97
C HIS A 126 14.38 6.92 -14.42
N PHE A 127 13.57 6.36 -13.51
CA PHE A 127 13.78 5.00 -13.02
C PHE A 127 13.64 3.95 -14.12
N TYR A 128 12.72 4.16 -15.07
CA TYR A 128 12.59 3.30 -16.24
C TYR A 128 13.86 3.32 -17.11
N ASP A 129 14.42 4.50 -17.40
CA ASP A 129 15.64 4.63 -18.18
C ASP A 129 16.86 4.02 -17.47
N GLU A 130 16.98 4.20 -16.16
CA GLU A 130 18.03 3.58 -15.33
C GLU A 130 17.95 2.05 -15.38
N VAL A 131 16.74 1.49 -15.36
CA VAL A 131 16.50 0.04 -15.45
C VAL A 131 16.70 -0.49 -16.89
N LYS A 132 16.41 0.33 -17.91
CA LYS A 132 16.63 0.00 -19.35
C LYS A 132 18.13 0.06 -19.71
N GLY A 133 18.97 0.69 -18.88
CA GLY A 133 20.41 0.80 -19.10
C GLY A 133 20.80 1.89 -20.09
N ARG A 134 19.93 2.89 -20.33
CA ARG A 134 20.34 4.09 -21.08
C ARG A 134 21.24 4.97 -20.18
N PRO A 135 22.43 5.38 -20.64
CA PRO A 135 23.27 6.30 -19.87
C PRO A 135 22.55 7.64 -19.75
N GLN A 136 22.52 8.17 -18.53
CA GLN A 136 22.05 9.53 -18.26
C GLN A 136 22.95 10.51 -19.01
N ALA A 137 22.37 11.35 -19.87
CA ALA A 137 23.04 12.44 -20.56
C ALA A 137 22.89 13.75 -19.79
#